data_AF-A0A0X3PJA3-F1
#
_entry.id   AF-A0A0X3PJA3-F1
#
_cell.length_a   1.000
_cell.length_b   1.000
_cell.length_c   1.000
_cell.angle_alpha   90.00
_cell.angle_beta   90.00
_cell.angle_gamma   90.00
#
_symmetry.space_group_name_H-M   'P 1'
#
loop_
_entity.id
_entity.type
_entity.pdbx_description
1 polymer ?
#
loop_
_entity_poly.entity_id
_entity_poly.type
_entity_poly.pdbx_seq_one_letter_code
_entity_poly.pdbx_strand_id
1 'polypeptide(L)'
;MEQMLESAKFDMQLDACQACVTPPLGVFWFAHAETLLPLVVKLGLFNESVKSHLGGGNHLRSSNFQSRLDRLMSRPPVFNLFRTAHITPFAGNIAFLLFHRPHPGQAPSIDDYILEVLLNEQVVDILPHVPREELTLRRVLEYFSGCRPQEYDHNVLCALPDSESLPPTAKRSEL
;
A
#
# COMPACT_ATOMS: atom_id res chain seq x y z
N MET A 1 -6.14 4.56 -0.68
CA MET A 1 -6.47 4.47 -2.12
C MET A 1 -7.79 5.16 -2.47
N GLU A 2 -8.80 5.15 -1.59
CA GLU A 2 -10.06 5.89 -1.85
C GLU A 2 -9.85 7.40 -2.06
N GLN A 3 -8.99 8.05 -1.27
CA GLN A 3 -8.63 9.45 -1.49
C GLN A 3 -8.03 9.71 -2.88
N MET A 4 -7.25 8.77 -3.43
CA MET A 4 -6.71 8.89 -4.79
C MET A 4 -7.79 8.75 -5.86
N LEU A 5 -8.78 7.90 -5.61
CA LEU A 5 -9.96 7.78 -6.47
C LEU A 5 -10.78 9.08 -6.45
N GLU A 6 -10.95 9.71 -5.29
CA GLU A 6 -11.62 11.01 -5.18
C GLU A 6 -10.83 12.11 -5.90
N SER A 7 -9.51 12.17 -5.75
CA SER A 7 -8.66 13.10 -6.51
C SER A 7 -8.78 12.89 -8.01
N ALA A 8 -8.70 11.64 -8.50
CA ALA A 8 -8.84 11.33 -9.92
C ALA A 8 -10.25 11.70 -10.44
N LYS A 9 -11.31 11.42 -9.68
CA LYS A 9 -12.69 11.81 -10.05
C LYS A 9 -12.85 13.31 -10.16
N PHE A 10 -12.28 14.06 -9.22
CA PHE A 10 -12.31 15.52 -9.27
C PHE A 10 -11.60 16.04 -10.52
N ASP A 11 -10.39 15.55 -10.80
CA ASP A 11 -9.62 15.92 -11.99
C ASP A 11 -10.38 15.58 -13.29
N MET A 12 -11.12 14.45 -13.32
CA MET A 12 -11.99 14.10 -14.44
C MET A 12 -13.25 15.00 -14.57
N GLN A 13 -13.67 15.65 -13.49
CA GLN A 13 -14.89 16.48 -13.42
C GLN A 13 -14.59 17.99 -13.48
N LEU A 14 -13.32 18.39 -13.57
CA LEU A 14 -12.87 19.78 -13.55
C LEU A 14 -13.49 20.63 -14.68
N ASP A 15 -13.89 20.02 -15.80
CA ASP A 15 -14.61 20.70 -16.89
C ASP A 15 -16.10 20.99 -16.57
N ALA A 16 -16.66 20.42 -15.51
CA ALA A 16 -18.09 20.48 -15.20
C ALA A 16 -18.45 21.20 -13.89
N CYS A 17 -17.49 21.47 -12.99
CA CYS A 17 -17.81 21.95 -11.63
C CYS A 17 -17.05 23.21 -11.21
N GLN A 18 -17.72 24.38 -11.24
CA GLN A 18 -17.18 25.66 -10.76
C GLN A 18 -17.17 25.83 -9.22
N ALA A 19 -17.73 24.89 -8.46
CA ALA A 19 -17.93 25.01 -7.00
C ALA A 19 -17.48 23.78 -6.19
N CYS A 20 -16.78 22.83 -6.81
CA CYS A 20 -16.34 21.62 -6.11
C CYS A 20 -15.13 21.94 -5.22
N VAL A 21 -15.16 21.45 -3.97
CA VAL A 21 -14.01 21.50 -3.06
C VAL A 21 -12.85 20.75 -3.70
N THR A 22 -11.73 21.43 -3.93
CA THR A 22 -10.52 20.81 -4.47
C THR A 22 -10.03 19.74 -3.50
N PRO A 23 -9.86 18.48 -3.93
CA PRO A 23 -9.27 17.45 -3.10
C PRO A 23 -7.84 17.84 -2.75
N PRO A 24 -7.33 17.40 -1.59
CA PRO A 24 -5.96 17.70 -1.21
C PRO A 24 -4.99 17.11 -2.23
N LEU A 25 -4.02 17.92 -2.68
CA LEU A 25 -2.95 17.51 -3.61
C LEU A 25 -2.02 16.45 -3.01
N GLY A 26 -2.03 16.30 -1.69
CA GLY A 26 -1.27 15.28 -0.97
C GLY A 26 -1.88 15.01 0.40
N VAL A 27 -1.82 13.76 0.83
CA VAL A 27 -2.28 13.32 2.14
C VAL A 27 -1.11 12.65 2.87
N PHE A 28 -0.85 13.11 4.09
CA PHE A 28 0.29 12.68 4.89
C PHE A 28 -0.20 12.07 6.19
N TRP A 29 0.16 10.81 6.41
CA TRP A 29 -0.14 10.08 7.64
C TRP A 29 1.14 9.72 8.37
N PHE A 30 1.15 9.92 9.69
CA PHE A 30 2.27 9.62 10.55
C PHE A 30 1.84 8.52 11.52
N ALA A 31 2.64 7.47 11.61
CA ALA A 31 2.35 6.31 12.44
C ALA A 31 3.62 5.64 12.92
N HIS A 32 3.46 4.65 13.80
CA HIS A 32 4.55 3.80 14.26
C HIS A 32 4.93 2.74 13.21
N ALA A 33 6.12 2.16 13.34
CA ALA A 33 6.61 1.11 12.44
C ALA A 33 5.66 -0.09 12.39
N GLU A 34 5.03 -0.40 13.52
CA GLU A 34 4.06 -1.47 13.70
C GLU A 34 2.78 -1.27 12.86
N THR A 35 2.47 -0.04 12.45
CA THR A 35 1.37 0.25 11.52
C THR A 35 1.79 0.03 10.06
N LEU A 36 3.06 0.33 9.74
CA LEU A 36 3.58 0.23 8.37
C LEU A 36 3.86 -1.22 7.96
N LEU A 37 4.29 -2.08 8.90
CA LEU A 37 4.60 -3.49 8.64
C LEU A 37 3.40 -4.29 8.06
N PRO A 38 2.19 -4.25 8.65
CA PRO A 38 1.02 -4.91 8.07
C PRO A 38 0.66 -4.39 6.68
N LEU A 39 0.80 -3.08 6.43
CA LEU A 39 0.53 -2.48 5.12
C LEU A 39 1.47 -3.04 4.06
N VAL A 40 2.76 -3.07 4.33
CA VAL A 40 3.79 -3.61 3.42
C VAL A 40 3.53 -5.09 3.10
N VAL A 41 3.13 -5.88 4.09
CA VAL A 41 2.74 -7.29 3.89
C VAL A 41 1.49 -7.39 3.02
N LYS A 42 0.48 -6.55 3.26
CA LYS A 42 -0.77 -6.55 2.48
C LYS A 42 -0.55 -6.17 1.02
N LEU A 43 0.41 -5.28 0.74
CA LEU A 43 0.86 -4.93 -0.60
C LEU A 43 1.64 -6.06 -1.30
N GLY A 44 1.82 -7.21 -0.63
CA GLY A 44 2.52 -8.36 -1.20
C GLY A 44 4.03 -8.16 -1.35
N LEU A 45 4.57 -7.09 -0.77
CA LEU A 45 5.99 -6.81 -0.79
C LEU A 45 6.74 -7.85 0.05
N PHE A 46 7.98 -8.16 -0.36
CA PHE A 46 8.85 -9.13 0.30
C PHE A 46 8.34 -10.57 0.37
N ASN A 47 7.32 -10.92 -0.43
CA ASN A 47 6.76 -12.27 -0.53
C ASN A 47 7.81 -13.35 -0.88
N GLU A 48 8.88 -12.98 -1.59
CA GLU A 48 9.99 -13.88 -1.92
C GLU A 48 10.68 -14.46 -0.69
N SER A 49 10.62 -13.76 0.45
CA SER A 49 11.03 -14.27 1.77
C SER A 49 10.39 -15.58 2.19
N VAL A 50 9.22 -15.89 1.60
CA VAL A 50 8.42 -17.07 1.91
C VAL A 50 8.26 -17.96 0.68
N LYS A 51 8.16 -17.36 -0.53
CA LYS A 51 7.83 -18.08 -1.78
C LYS A 51 8.99 -18.79 -2.46
N SER A 52 10.22 -18.28 -2.37
CA SER A 52 11.35 -18.89 -3.10
C SER A 52 12.41 -19.48 -2.17
N HIS A 53 13.09 -20.51 -2.66
CA HIS A 53 14.25 -21.12 -2.00
C HIS A 53 15.38 -20.09 -1.73
N LEU A 54 15.45 -19.03 -2.55
CA LEU A 54 16.37 -17.90 -2.39
C LEU A 54 16.01 -17.04 -1.18
N GLY A 55 14.72 -16.81 -0.92
CA GLY A 55 14.27 -16.08 0.28
C GLY A 55 14.09 -16.93 1.53
N GLY A 56 14.28 -18.25 1.42
CA GLY A 56 14.22 -19.21 2.53
C GLY A 56 13.17 -20.30 2.35
N GLY A 57 12.24 -20.15 1.39
CA GLY A 57 11.19 -21.09 1.01
C GLY A 57 10.22 -21.47 2.15
N ASN A 58 10.30 -20.75 3.27
CA ASN A 58 9.63 -21.04 4.52
C ASN A 58 9.43 -19.73 5.27
N HIS A 59 8.41 -19.69 6.13
CA HIS A 59 8.23 -18.59 7.09
C HIS A 59 9.51 -18.37 7.92
N LEU A 60 9.76 -17.10 8.24
CA LEU A 60 10.79 -16.71 9.21
C LEU A 60 10.49 -17.38 10.56
N ARG A 61 11.41 -18.22 11.04
CA ARG A 61 11.32 -18.89 12.34
C ARG A 61 12.62 -18.70 13.10
N SER A 62 12.55 -18.63 14.43
CA SER A 62 13.77 -18.57 15.26
C SER A 62 14.71 -19.75 14.97
N SER A 63 14.14 -20.94 14.74
CA SER A 63 14.89 -22.18 14.47
C SER A 63 15.64 -22.20 13.14
N ASN A 64 15.29 -21.34 12.16
CA ASN A 64 15.96 -21.29 10.86
C ASN A 64 16.87 -20.07 10.68
N PHE A 65 17.15 -19.32 11.75
CA PHE A 65 17.95 -18.09 11.71
C PHE A 65 19.36 -18.33 11.14
N GLN A 66 20.13 -19.27 11.69
CA GLN A 66 21.53 -19.50 11.28
C GLN A 66 21.62 -19.87 9.80
N SER A 67 20.80 -20.82 9.35
CA SER A 67 20.75 -21.24 7.94
C SER A 67 20.39 -20.11 6.98
N ARG A 68 19.60 -19.13 7.44
CA ARG A 68 19.25 -17.94 6.65
C ARG A 68 20.39 -16.92 6.62
N LEU A 69 21.06 -16.70 7.75
CA LEU A 69 22.23 -15.86 7.83
C LEU A 69 23.35 -16.37 6.91
N ASP A 70 23.64 -17.67 6.94
CA ASP A 70 24.66 -18.30 6.09
C ASP A 70 24.33 -18.10 4.60
N ARG A 71 23.05 -18.24 4.23
CA ARG A 71 22.57 -17.98 2.85
C ARG A 71 22.80 -16.54 2.42
N LEU A 72 22.48 -15.57 3.29
CA LEU A 72 22.70 -14.15 3.04
C LEU A 72 24.17 -13.77 2.86
N MET A 73 25.08 -14.47 3.56
CA MET A 73 26.52 -14.23 3.44
C MET A 73 27.11 -14.90 2.19
N SER A 74 26.52 -16.00 1.72
CA SER A 74 27.03 -16.80 0.59
C SER A 74 26.63 -16.29 -0.80
N ARG A 75 25.61 -15.43 -0.90
CA ARG A 75 25.07 -14.90 -2.17
C ARG A 75 24.78 -13.41 -2.02
N PRO A 76 24.92 -12.61 -3.10
CA PRO A 76 24.56 -11.20 -3.07
C PRO A 76 23.12 -11.01 -2.57
N PRO A 77 22.81 -9.88 -1.91
CA PRO A 77 21.55 -9.71 -1.22
C PRO A 77 20.37 -9.81 -2.19
N VAL A 78 19.42 -10.69 -1.88
CA VAL A 78 18.13 -10.71 -2.57
C VAL A 78 17.35 -9.49 -2.07
N PHE A 79 17.08 -8.54 -2.97
CA PHE A 79 16.53 -7.22 -2.66
C PHE A 79 15.11 -7.24 -2.07
N ASN A 80 14.40 -8.35 -2.20
CA ASN A 80 13.02 -8.55 -1.74
C ASN A 80 12.91 -9.45 -0.50
N LEU A 81 13.93 -9.45 0.36
CA LEU A 81 13.89 -10.11 1.66
C LEU A 81 13.31 -9.22 2.75
N PHE A 82 12.45 -9.82 3.59
CA PHE A 82 11.86 -9.19 4.74
C PHE A 82 12.97 -8.86 5.74
N ARG A 83 13.24 -7.56 5.88
CA ARG A 83 14.21 -6.99 6.81
C ARG A 83 13.60 -5.72 7.37
N THR A 84 13.23 -5.73 8.64
CA THR A 84 12.59 -4.57 9.29
C THR A 84 13.41 -3.30 9.14
N ALA A 85 14.74 -3.39 9.22
CA ALA A 85 15.64 -2.24 9.01
C ALA A 85 15.55 -1.61 7.61
N HIS A 86 15.13 -2.35 6.58
CA HIS A 86 14.92 -1.81 5.23
C HIS A 86 13.47 -1.38 4.99
N ILE A 87 12.52 -1.95 5.73
CA ILE A 87 11.09 -1.66 5.57
C ILE A 87 10.71 -0.44 6.40
N THR A 88 11.07 -0.46 7.67
CA THR A 88 10.72 0.56 8.67
C THR A 88 11.96 1.04 9.43
N PRO A 89 12.96 1.65 8.75
CA PRO A 89 14.00 2.39 9.46
C PRO A 89 13.39 3.56 10.25
N PHE A 90 14.19 4.22 11.09
CA PHE A 90 13.76 5.50 11.68
C PHE A 90 13.41 6.49 10.56
N ALA A 91 12.24 7.12 10.69
CA ALA A 91 11.64 7.97 9.66
C ALA A 91 11.37 7.26 8.31
N GLY A 92 11.24 5.93 8.33
CA GLY A 92 10.83 5.17 7.16
C GLY A 92 9.43 5.57 6.68
N ASN A 93 9.23 5.52 5.37
CA ASN A 93 8.00 5.98 4.73
C ASN A 93 7.57 5.03 3.60
N ILE A 94 6.27 5.06 3.28
CA ILE A 94 5.74 4.56 2.03
C ILE A 94 4.94 5.69 1.38
N ALA A 95 5.22 5.96 0.11
CA ALA A 95 4.52 6.96 -0.68
C ALA A 95 3.80 6.29 -1.84
N PHE A 96 2.57 6.73 -2.08
CA PHE A 96 1.80 6.37 -3.25
C PHE A 96 1.67 7.64 -4.09
N LEU A 97 2.20 7.62 -5.30
CA LEU A 97 2.22 8.75 -6.22
C LEU A 97 1.26 8.48 -7.36
N LEU A 98 0.35 9.42 -7.63
CA LEU A 98 -0.62 9.30 -8.71
C LEU A 98 -0.25 10.27 -9.83
N PHE A 99 -0.03 9.74 -11.03
CA PHE A 99 0.33 10.51 -12.22
C PHE A 99 -0.79 10.42 -13.26
N HIS A 100 -1.23 11.56 -13.78
CA HIS A 100 -2.16 11.60 -14.91
C HIS A 100 -1.39 11.60 -16.24
N ARG A 101 -1.70 10.63 -17.11
CA ARG A 101 -1.23 10.56 -18.51
C ARG A 101 -2.36 10.97 -19.46
N PRO A 102 -2.47 12.25 -19.83
CA PRO A 102 -3.54 12.71 -20.70
C PRO A 102 -3.40 12.17 -22.13
N HIS A 103 -4.54 11.79 -22.73
CA HIS A 103 -4.64 11.47 -24.14
C HIS A 103 -5.26 12.67 -24.91
N PRO A 104 -4.57 13.24 -25.91
CA PRO A 104 -5.08 14.40 -26.64
C PRO A 104 -6.45 14.12 -27.29
N GLY A 105 -7.43 14.99 -27.02
CA GLY A 105 -8.76 14.92 -27.63
C GLY A 105 -9.69 13.84 -27.04
N GLN A 106 -9.32 13.21 -25.93
CA GLN A 106 -10.16 12.26 -25.21
C GLN A 106 -10.52 12.80 -23.83
N ALA A 107 -11.72 12.49 -23.36
CA ALA A 107 -12.11 12.79 -21.99
C ALA A 107 -11.27 11.94 -21.02
N PRO A 108 -10.78 12.52 -19.91
CA PRO A 108 -9.96 11.80 -18.95
C PRO A 108 -10.73 10.64 -18.33
N SER A 109 -10.05 9.51 -18.19
CA SER A 109 -10.54 8.26 -17.60
C SER A 109 -9.67 7.87 -16.41
N ILE A 110 -10.22 7.07 -15.49
CA ILE A 110 -9.47 6.48 -14.38
C ILE A 110 -8.27 5.64 -14.87
N ASP A 111 -8.33 5.13 -16.09
CA ASP A 111 -7.26 4.36 -16.73
C ASP A 111 -6.07 5.22 -17.18
N ASP A 112 -6.26 6.55 -17.25
CA ASP A 112 -5.20 7.52 -17.56
C ASP A 112 -4.32 7.81 -16.33
N TYR A 113 -4.74 7.38 -15.13
CA TYR A 113 -3.98 7.58 -13.90
C TYR A 113 -3.11 6.36 -13.60
N ILE A 114 -1.79 6.55 -13.55
CA ILE A 114 -0.83 5.52 -13.13
C ILE A 114 -0.45 5.77 -11.68
N LEU A 115 -0.30 4.68 -10.93
CA LEU A 115 0.28 4.67 -9.60
C LEU A 115 1.77 4.32 -9.66
N GLU A 116 2.60 5.04 -8.90
CA GLU A 116 3.93 4.60 -8.50
C GLU A 116 3.99 4.48 -6.98
N VAL A 117 4.64 3.43 -6.47
CA VAL A 117 4.77 3.20 -5.03
C VAL A 117 6.24 3.22 -4.66
N LEU A 118 6.58 4.07 -3.70
CA LEU A 118 7.92 4.20 -3.14
C LEU A 118 7.91 3.68 -1.71
N LEU A 119 8.85 2.79 -1.36
CA LEU A 119 9.16 2.41 0.00
C LEU A 119 10.55 2.95 0.33
N ASN A 120 10.64 3.90 1.27
CA ASN A 120 11.89 4.58 1.62
C ASN A 120 12.63 5.11 0.37
N GLU A 121 11.91 5.85 -0.47
CA GLU A 121 12.39 6.42 -1.75
C GLU A 121 12.80 5.39 -2.82
N GLN A 122 12.53 4.10 -2.61
CA GLN A 122 12.79 3.06 -3.61
C GLN A 122 11.49 2.60 -4.27
N VAL A 123 11.46 2.59 -5.60
CA VAL A 123 10.30 2.09 -6.36
C VAL A 123 10.10 0.60 -6.08
N VAL A 124 8.88 0.25 -5.66
CA VAL A 124 8.50 -1.13 -5.35
C VAL A 124 7.34 -1.60 -6.22
N ASP A 125 7.41 -2.86 -6.65
CA ASP A 125 6.38 -3.48 -7.47
C ASP A 125 5.32 -4.14 -6.57
N ILE A 126 4.18 -3.48 -6.41
CA ILE A 126 3.05 -4.00 -5.61
C ILE A 126 2.22 -5.04 -6.37
N LEU A 127 2.32 -5.07 -7.71
CA LEU A 127 1.73 -6.08 -8.59
C LEU A 127 2.84 -6.65 -9.50
N PRO A 128 3.56 -7.71 -9.07
CA PRO A 128 4.79 -8.16 -9.73
C PRO A 128 4.60 -8.71 -11.16
N HIS A 129 3.36 -8.94 -11.60
CA HIS A 129 3.03 -9.41 -12.94
C HIS A 129 2.54 -8.29 -13.87
N VAL A 130 2.51 -7.04 -13.39
CA VAL A 130 2.03 -5.89 -14.14
C VAL A 130 3.20 -4.93 -14.36
N PRO A 131 3.55 -4.59 -15.62
CA PRO A 131 4.53 -3.54 -15.89
C PRO A 131 4.12 -2.23 -15.23
N ARG A 132 5.10 -1.43 -14.79
CA ARG A 132 4.84 -0.17 -14.06
C ARG A 132 4.01 0.81 -14.88
N GLU A 133 4.26 0.86 -16.18
CA GLU A 133 3.58 1.71 -17.15
C GLU A 133 2.10 1.32 -17.35
N GLU A 134 1.71 0.14 -16.87
CA GLU A 134 0.35 -0.39 -16.89
C GLU A 134 -0.29 -0.47 -15.50
N LEU A 135 0.35 0.07 -14.46
CA LEU A 135 -0.16 0.07 -13.09
C LEU A 135 -1.23 1.18 -12.92
N THR A 136 -2.34 1.04 -13.65
CA THR A 136 -3.43 2.02 -13.60
C THR A 136 -4.17 1.99 -12.26
N LEU A 137 -4.72 3.14 -11.86
CA LEU A 137 -5.49 3.26 -10.63
C LEU A 137 -6.65 2.26 -10.58
N ARG A 138 -7.35 2.03 -11.72
CA ARG A 138 -8.39 1.02 -11.83
C ARG A 138 -7.88 -0.38 -11.45
N ARG A 139 -6.80 -0.85 -12.08
CA ARG A 139 -6.25 -2.19 -11.84
C ARG A 139 -5.85 -2.38 -10.38
N VAL A 140 -5.25 -1.35 -9.77
CA VAL A 140 -4.88 -1.40 -8.35
C VAL A 140 -6.13 -1.49 -7.47
N LEU A 141 -7.16 -0.68 -7.71
CA LEU A 141 -8.42 -0.72 -6.96
C LEU A 141 -9.16 -2.06 -7.11
N GLU A 142 -9.11 -2.67 -8.29
CA GLU A 142 -9.68 -3.99 -8.55
C GLU A 142 -8.89 -5.08 -7.81
N TYR A 143 -7.57 -5.05 -7.87
CA TYR A 143 -6.72 -6.04 -7.18
C TYR A 143 -6.93 -6.03 -5.66
N PHE A 144 -7.10 -4.84 -5.08
CA PHE A 144 -7.31 -4.66 -3.64
C PHE A 144 -8.80 -4.50 -3.27
N SER A 145 -9.75 -4.93 -4.10
CA SER A 145 -11.19 -4.80 -3.81
C SER A 145 -11.57 -5.45 -2.47
N GLY A 146 -10.96 -6.60 -2.15
CA GLY A 146 -11.11 -7.32 -0.88
C GLY A 146 -10.59 -6.59 0.37
N CYS A 147 -10.04 -5.38 0.22
CA CYS A 147 -9.60 -4.54 1.33
C CYS A 147 -10.57 -3.40 1.63
N ARG A 148 -11.69 -3.33 0.90
CA ARG A 148 -12.70 -2.29 1.11
C ARG A 148 -13.34 -2.45 2.50
N PRO A 149 -13.68 -1.35 3.19
CA PRO A 149 -14.32 -1.40 4.51
C PRO A 149 -15.61 -2.23 4.52
N GLN A 150 -16.32 -2.33 3.39
CA GLN A 150 -17.55 -3.13 3.27
C GLN A 150 -17.27 -4.64 3.15
N GLU A 151 -16.09 -5.03 2.70
CA GLU A 151 -15.69 -6.43 2.53
C GLU A 151 -14.82 -6.93 3.70
N TYR A 152 -14.21 -6.01 4.45
CA TYR A 152 -13.34 -6.29 5.59
C TYR A 152 -13.85 -5.59 6.86
N ASP A 153 -14.50 -6.35 7.73
CA ASP A 153 -14.94 -5.87 9.04
C ASP A 153 -13.79 -6.00 10.07
N HIS A 154 -13.14 -4.87 10.34
CA HIS A 154 -12.07 -4.78 11.34
C HIS A 154 -12.57 -5.13 12.74
N ASN A 155 -13.80 -4.75 13.10
CA ASN A 155 -14.33 -4.97 14.44
C ASN A 155 -14.58 -6.46 14.68
N VAL A 156 -15.16 -7.16 13.70
CA VAL A 156 -15.34 -8.61 13.75
C VAL A 156 -14.00 -9.32 13.81
N LEU A 157 -13.04 -8.95 12.96
CA LEU A 157 -11.74 -9.63 12.92
C LEU A 157 -10.91 -9.42 14.19
N CYS A 158 -10.99 -8.22 14.78
CA CYS A 158 -10.27 -7.90 16.02
C CYS A 158 -11.08 -8.17 17.29
N ALA A 159 -12.28 -8.75 17.16
CA ALA A 159 -13.23 -8.96 18.26
C ALA A 159 -13.43 -7.70 19.11
N LEU A 160 -13.47 -6.54 18.45
CA LEU A 160 -13.71 -5.27 19.13
C LEU A 160 -15.19 -5.19 19.51
N PRO A 161 -15.51 -4.69 20.71
CA PRO A 161 -16.90 -4.47 21.08
C PRO A 161 -17.51 -3.42 20.14
N ASP A 162 -18.78 -3.63 19.78
CA ASP A 162 -19.52 -2.71 18.91
C ASP A 162 -19.43 -1.28 19.48
N SER A 163 -19.20 -0.31 18.61
CA SER A 163 -19.01 1.10 18.99
C SER A 163 -20.17 1.71 19.78
N GLU A 164 -21.34 1.04 19.79
CA GLU A 164 -22.51 1.43 20.59
C GLU A 164 -22.35 1.13 22.09
N SER A 165 -21.42 0.24 22.46
CA SER A 165 -21.20 -0.17 23.87
C SER A 165 -20.09 0.63 24.58
N LEU A 166 -19.39 1.51 23.87
CA LEU A 166 -18.25 2.27 24.40
C LEU A 166 -18.72 3.62 24.97
N PRO A 167 -18.24 4.02 26.17
CA PRO A 167 -18.54 5.33 26.75
C PRO A 167 -18.06 6.45 25.82
N PRO A 168 -18.70 7.64 25.83
CA PRO A 168 -18.48 8.72 24.86
C PRO A 168 -17.04 9.26 24.80
N THR A 169 -16.19 8.93 25.78
CA THR A 169 -14.76 9.26 25.79
C THR A 169 -13.89 8.35 24.92
N ALA A 170 -14.42 7.21 24.46
CA ALA A 170 -13.72 6.24 23.62
C ALA A 170 -14.18 6.24 22.15
N LYS A 171 -15.06 7.17 21.78
CA LYS A 171 -15.36 7.43 20.36
C LYS A 171 -14.13 8.08 19.74
N ARG A 172 -13.31 7.24 19.12
CA ARG A 172 -12.18 7.62 18.26
C ARG A 172 -12.62 8.80 17.40
N SER A 173 -12.00 9.96 17.61
CA SER A 173 -12.03 11.02 16.60
C SER A 173 -11.37 10.43 15.37
N GLU A 174 -12.15 10.22 14.32
CA GLU A 174 -11.63 9.89 13.00
C GLU A 174 -10.66 11.02 12.60
N LEU A 175 -9.39 10.64 12.43
CA LEU A 175 -8.31 11.44 11.86
C LEU A 175 -7.91 10.79 10.54
#